data_AF-A0A1H2T257-F1
#
_entry.id   AF-A0A1H2T257-F1
#
_cell.length_a   1.000
_cell.length_b   1.000
_cell.length_c   1.000
_cell.angle_alpha   90.00
_cell.angle_beta   90.00
_cell.angle_gamma   90.00
#
_symmetry.space_group_name_H-M   'P 1'
#
loop_
_entity.id
_entity.type
_entity.pdbx_description
1 polymer ?
#
loop_
_entity_poly.entity_id
_entity_poly.type
_entity_poly.pdbx_seq_one_letter_code
_entity_poly.pdbx_strand_id
1 'polypeptide(L)'
;MEPIHLYLSRYQEHMNYLRQTGQETPSFRELRENEIPRLLQVEDSYVQMAAADKEEGQKAYKLLASVQLTDGTGWNMSGEFVPSENDWFPDEQPLTHQTSYCGFCQGTLGFFKNEDMTQFDCMLPLPEKKWLFEKMLEQHASSIYPNQS
;
A
#
# COMPACT_ATOMS: atom_id res chain seq x y z
N MET A 1 14.76 16.64 -19.63
CA MET A 1 14.55 15.54 -18.67
C MET A 1 13.06 15.34 -18.59
N GLU A 2 12.57 14.18 -19.01
CA GLU A 2 11.14 13.87 -18.97
C GLU A 2 10.69 13.71 -17.52
N PRO A 3 9.48 14.16 -17.17
CA PRO A 3 8.98 14.11 -15.81
C PRO A 3 8.83 12.64 -15.40
N ILE A 4 9.29 12.31 -14.19
CA ILE A 4 8.89 11.07 -13.52
C ILE A 4 7.40 11.24 -13.27
N HIS A 5 6.61 10.69 -14.19
CA HIS A 5 5.17 10.67 -14.07
C HIS A 5 4.83 10.03 -12.73
N LEU A 6 3.84 10.61 -12.04
CA LEU A 6 3.19 9.99 -10.91
C LEU A 6 2.51 8.71 -11.41
N TYR A 7 3.29 7.66 -11.66
CA TYR A 7 2.79 6.29 -11.70
C TYR A 7 2.57 5.88 -10.25
N LEU A 8 1.55 6.54 -9.70
CA LEU A 8 0.65 5.98 -8.73
C LEU A 8 0.48 4.51 -9.07
N SER A 9 0.54 3.66 -8.05
CA SER A 9 0.31 2.23 -8.22
C SER A 9 -0.83 2.05 -9.23
N ARG A 10 -0.67 1.18 -10.21
CA ARG A 10 -1.70 1.00 -11.25
C ARG A 10 -2.92 0.31 -10.67
N TYR A 11 -3.44 0.74 -9.52
CA TYR A 11 -4.56 0.17 -8.82
C TYR A 11 -5.75 0.11 -9.75
N GLN A 12 -6.08 1.23 -10.41
CA GLN A 12 -7.21 1.24 -11.34
C GLN A 12 -6.99 0.30 -12.54
N GLU A 13 -5.76 0.18 -13.08
CA GLU A 13 -5.46 -0.78 -14.16
C GLU A 13 -5.54 -2.22 -13.66
N HIS A 14 -5.05 -2.50 -12.45
CA HIS A 14 -5.10 -3.82 -11.82
C HIS A 14 -6.54 -4.22 -11.54
N MET A 15 -7.38 -3.29 -11.06
CA MET A 15 -8.81 -3.52 -10.89
C MET A 15 -9.49 -3.78 -12.23
N ASN A 16 -9.14 -3.02 -13.28
CA ASN A 16 -9.66 -3.26 -14.62
C ASN A 16 -9.24 -4.64 -15.15
N TYR A 17 -7.99 -5.05 -14.94
CA TYR A 17 -7.50 -6.39 -15.29
C TYR A 17 -8.32 -7.47 -14.58
N LEU A 18 -8.48 -7.39 -13.25
CA LEU A 18 -9.23 -8.37 -12.47
C LEU A 18 -10.68 -8.50 -12.95
N ARG A 19 -11.32 -7.37 -13.32
CA ARG A 19 -12.67 -7.35 -13.90
C ARG A 19 -12.73 -8.00 -15.27
N GLN A 20 -11.80 -7.65 -16.15
CA GLN A 20 -11.74 -8.18 -17.52
C GLN A 20 -11.46 -9.68 -17.55
N THR A 21 -10.66 -10.19 -16.60
CA THR A 21 -10.33 -11.62 -16.52
C THR A 21 -11.29 -12.41 -15.62
N GLY A 22 -12.32 -11.79 -15.06
CA GLY A 22 -13.29 -12.46 -14.16
C GLY A 22 -12.69 -12.93 -12.82
N GLN A 23 -11.58 -12.33 -12.39
CA GLN A 23 -10.90 -12.64 -11.12
C GLN A 23 -11.42 -11.79 -9.94
N GLU A 24 -12.22 -10.75 -10.21
CA GLU A 24 -12.96 -10.02 -9.17
C GLU A 24 -14.35 -10.67 -8.96
N THR A 25 -14.60 -11.16 -7.74
CA THR A 25 -15.94 -11.65 -7.37
C THR A 25 -16.87 -10.49 -7.00
N PRO A 26 -18.20 -10.65 -7.13
CA PRO A 26 -19.16 -9.61 -6.74
C PRO A 26 -19.01 -9.15 -5.29
N SER A 27 -18.76 -10.08 -4.35
CA SER A 27 -18.58 -9.75 -2.93
C SER A 27 -17.33 -8.91 -2.68
N PHE A 28 -16.21 -9.21 -3.35
CA PHE A 28 -15.00 -8.39 -3.24
C PHE A 28 -15.17 -7.01 -3.86
N ARG A 29 -15.96 -6.92 -4.93
CA ARG A 29 -16.31 -5.63 -5.54
C ARG A 29 -17.14 -4.78 -4.59
N GLU A 30 -18.20 -5.33 -3.99
CA GLU A 30 -19.05 -4.62 -3.02
C GLU A 30 -18.25 -4.13 -1.82
N LEU A 31 -17.36 -4.97 -1.29
CA LEU A 31 -16.46 -4.64 -0.20
C LEU A 31 -15.54 -3.45 -0.57
N ARG A 32 -14.97 -3.46 -1.78
CA ARG A 32 -14.13 -2.36 -2.30
C ARG A 32 -14.88 -1.06 -2.53
N GLU A 33 -16.12 -1.14 -3.01
CA GLU A 33 -16.93 0.04 -3.32
C GLU A 33 -17.52 0.67 -2.05
N ASN A 34 -17.85 -0.14 -1.04
CA ASN A 34 -18.65 0.32 0.11
C ASN A 34 -17.90 0.37 1.45
N GLU A 35 -16.96 -0.54 1.69
CA GLU A 35 -16.33 -0.73 3.00
C GLU A 35 -14.88 -0.26 3.04
N ILE A 36 -14.08 -0.64 2.04
CA ILE A 36 -12.65 -0.33 1.97
C ILE A 36 -12.33 1.17 2.06
N PRO A 37 -13.04 2.08 1.37
CA PRO A 37 -12.73 3.50 1.45
C PRO A 37 -12.84 4.06 2.87
N ARG A 38 -13.64 3.42 3.73
CA ARG A 38 -13.74 3.77 5.16
C ARG A 38 -12.64 3.11 5.99
N LEU A 39 -12.35 1.83 5.74
CA LEU A 39 -11.38 1.06 6.51
C LEU A 39 -9.93 1.46 6.24
N LEU A 40 -9.63 1.91 5.02
CA LEU A 40 -8.26 2.23 4.61
C LEU A 40 -8.00 3.74 4.55
N GLN A 41 -8.88 4.56 5.11
CA GLN A 41 -8.67 6.01 5.08
C GLN A 41 -7.41 6.39 5.88
N VAL A 42 -6.42 6.92 5.17
CA VAL A 42 -5.15 7.37 5.78
C VAL A 42 -5.40 8.62 6.62
N GLU A 43 -5.05 8.56 7.90
CA GLU A 43 -5.05 9.70 8.82
C GLU A 43 -3.68 10.38 8.83
N ASP A 44 -2.63 9.60 9.02
CA ASP A 44 -1.24 10.07 9.06
C ASP A 44 -0.32 9.04 8.40
N SER A 45 0.81 9.50 7.87
CA SER A 45 1.81 8.61 7.30
C SER A 45 3.21 9.23 7.30
N TYR A 46 4.20 8.36 7.44
CA TYR A 46 5.62 8.71 7.41
C TYR A 46 6.33 7.84 6.38
N VAL A 47 7.29 8.44 5.66
CA VAL A 47 8.07 7.76 4.62
C VAL A 47 9.57 7.95 4.81
N GLN A 48 10.32 6.90 4.52
CA GLN A 48 11.78 6.94 4.46
C GLN A 48 12.27 6.21 3.21
N MET A 49 13.19 6.83 2.48
CA MET A 49 13.86 6.22 1.35
C MET A 49 15.27 5.75 1.74
N ALA A 50 15.64 4.56 1.27
CA ALA A 50 16.97 4.00 1.39
C ALA A 50 17.45 3.51 0.02
N ALA A 51 18.76 3.46 -0.18
CA ALA A 51 19.32 2.74 -1.32
C ALA A 51 19.03 1.23 -1.15
N ALA A 52 18.65 0.57 -2.24
CA ALA A 52 18.46 -0.86 -2.29
C ALA A 52 19.56 -1.50 -3.15
N ASP A 53 20.13 -2.59 -2.64
CA ASP A 53 21.08 -3.41 -3.40
C ASP A 53 20.28 -4.31 -4.36
N LYS A 54 20.49 -4.13 -5.66
CA LYS A 54 19.95 -5.03 -6.69
C LYS A 54 21.09 -5.85 -7.28
N GLU A 55 20.83 -7.13 -7.56
CA GLU A 55 21.70 -7.89 -8.45
C GLU A 55 21.62 -7.25 -9.86
N GLU A 56 22.77 -7.16 -10.55
CA GLU A 56 22.91 -6.59 -11.91
C GLU A 56 23.03 -5.06 -12.08
N GLY A 57 23.74 -4.35 -11.19
CA GLY A 57 24.27 -3.01 -11.50
C GLY A 57 23.24 -1.88 -11.74
N GLN A 58 21.96 -2.17 -11.58
CA GLN A 58 20.88 -1.19 -11.57
C GLN A 58 20.77 -0.56 -10.19
N LYS A 59 20.67 0.78 -10.12
CA LYS A 59 20.33 1.47 -8.88
C LYS A 59 18.87 1.18 -8.55
N ALA A 60 18.59 0.74 -7.33
CA ALA A 60 17.24 0.62 -6.80
C ALA A 60 17.13 1.40 -5.50
N TYR A 61 15.90 1.75 -5.15
CA TYR A 61 15.58 2.44 -3.91
C TYR A 61 14.47 1.67 -3.20
N LYS A 62 14.58 1.58 -1.88
CA LYS A 62 13.54 1.03 -1.02
C LYS A 62 12.84 2.17 -0.30
N LEU A 63 11.51 2.19 -0.40
CA LEU A 63 10.66 3.03 0.42
C LEU A 63 10.18 2.19 1.60
N LEU A 64 10.36 2.72 2.80
CA LEU A 64 9.74 2.23 4.02
C LEU A 64 8.68 3.25 4.40
N ALA A 65 7.47 2.80 4.66
CA ALA A 65 6.39 3.67 5.07
C ALA A 65 5.67 3.11 6.29
N SER A 66 5.29 4.03 7.18
CA SER A 66 4.41 3.79 8.31
C SER A 66 3.11 4.54 8.05
N VAL A 67 1.98 3.87 8.22
CA VAL A 67 0.66 4.42 7.92
C VAL A 67 -0.25 4.20 9.11
N GLN A 68 -0.92 5.27 9.53
CA GLN A 68 -1.98 5.27 10.52
C GLN A 68 -3.31 5.55 9.82
N LEU A 69 -4.28 4.67 10.00
CA LEU A 69 -5.63 4.82 9.47
C LEU A 69 -6.54 5.48 10.50
N THR A 70 -7.62 6.10 10.03
CA THR A 70 -8.59 6.83 10.87
C THR A 70 -9.33 5.97 11.89
N ASP A 71 -9.33 4.65 11.71
CA ASP A 71 -9.91 3.69 12.65
C ASP A 71 -8.94 3.28 13.77
N GLY A 72 -7.71 3.80 13.78
CA GLY A 72 -6.67 3.43 14.74
C GLY A 72 -5.75 2.31 14.28
N THR A 73 -5.95 1.74 13.09
CA THR A 73 -5.06 0.72 12.52
C THR A 73 -3.71 1.33 12.11
N GLY A 74 -2.61 0.78 12.63
CA GLY A 74 -1.25 1.17 12.27
C GLY A 74 -0.50 0.05 11.53
N TRP A 75 0.11 0.37 10.39
CA TRP A 75 0.85 -0.58 9.56
C TRP A 75 2.22 -0.05 9.13
N ASN A 76 3.18 -0.98 9.02
CA ASN A 76 4.39 -0.78 8.25
C ASN A 76 4.25 -1.46 6.88
N MET A 77 4.74 -0.77 5.85
CA MET A 77 4.79 -1.25 4.48
C MET A 77 6.10 -0.86 3.83
N SER A 78 6.47 -1.60 2.80
CA SER A 78 7.61 -1.28 1.96
C SER A 78 7.28 -1.39 0.49
N GLY A 79 8.07 -0.70 -0.32
CA GLY A 79 8.06 -0.85 -1.76
C GLY A 79 9.40 -0.50 -2.38
N GLU A 80 9.55 -0.86 -3.63
CA GLU A 80 10.78 -0.66 -4.40
C GLU A 80 10.55 0.27 -5.58
N PHE A 81 11.58 1.07 -5.89
CA PHE A 81 11.63 1.93 -7.07
C PHE A 81 12.91 1.65 -7.86
N VAL A 82 12.72 1.41 -9.16
CA VAL A 82 13.80 1.24 -10.12
C VAL A 82 13.71 2.40 -11.12
N PRO A 83 14.75 3.23 -11.28
CA PRO A 83 14.72 4.39 -12.19
C PRO A 83 14.42 4.06 -13.65
N SER A 84 14.70 2.83 -14.12
CA SER A 84 14.32 2.42 -15.47
C SER A 84 12.81 2.17 -15.62
N GLU A 85 12.12 1.87 -14.52
CA GLU A 85 10.69 1.57 -14.49
C GLU A 85 9.86 2.79 -14.09
N ASN A 86 10.47 3.76 -13.40
CA ASN A 86 9.86 5.02 -12.96
C ASN A 86 8.62 4.89 -12.04
N ASP A 87 8.37 3.71 -11.51
CA ASP A 87 7.19 3.37 -10.72
C ASP A 87 7.61 2.84 -9.34
N TRP A 88 6.84 3.16 -8.28
CA TRP A 88 6.97 2.47 -7.00
C TRP A 88 6.05 1.24 -6.97
N PHE A 89 6.59 0.11 -6.52
CA PHE A 89 5.84 -1.12 -6.36
C PHE A 89 5.81 -1.53 -4.89
N PRO A 90 4.63 -1.73 -4.27
CA PRO A 90 4.60 -2.31 -2.93
C PRO A 90 5.13 -3.73 -2.98
N ASP A 91 5.93 -4.11 -1.98
CA ASP A 91 6.48 -5.45 -1.89
C ASP A 91 5.36 -6.48 -1.74
N GLU A 92 5.58 -7.72 -2.18
CA GLU A 92 4.61 -8.80 -1.96
C GLU A 92 4.47 -9.20 -0.48
N GLN A 93 5.39 -8.73 0.36
CA GLN A 93 5.42 -9.02 1.79
C GLN A 93 4.13 -8.57 2.50
N PRO A 94 3.67 -9.32 3.52
CA PRO A 94 2.56 -8.90 4.36
C PRO A 94 2.82 -7.55 5.04
N LEU A 95 1.74 -6.87 5.45
CA LEU A 95 1.85 -5.66 6.25
C LEU A 95 2.11 -6.02 7.71
N THR A 96 3.09 -5.39 8.34
CA THR A 96 3.38 -5.61 9.75
C THR A 96 2.57 -4.65 10.62
N HIS A 97 1.87 -5.16 11.63
CA HIS A 97 1.13 -4.33 12.58
C HIS A 97 2.05 -3.46 13.45
N GLN A 98 1.64 -2.21 13.64
CA GLN A 98 2.21 -1.30 14.63
C GLN A 98 1.36 -1.20 15.89
N THR A 99 0.08 -1.55 15.80
CA THR A 99 -0.90 -1.45 16.89
C THR A 99 -1.56 -2.81 17.15
N SER A 100 -2.19 -2.94 18.32
CA SER A 100 -2.97 -4.13 18.70
C SER A 100 -4.33 -4.22 17.99
N TYR A 101 -4.68 -3.22 17.18
CA TYR A 101 -5.95 -3.11 16.48
C TYR A 101 -5.76 -3.10 14.97
N CYS A 102 -6.69 -3.76 14.27
CA CYS A 102 -6.77 -3.72 12.82
C CYS A 102 -8.22 -3.82 12.36
N GLY A 103 -8.78 -2.73 11.83
CA GLY A 103 -10.18 -2.71 11.37
C GLY A 103 -10.44 -3.68 10.23
N PHE A 104 -9.48 -3.90 9.33
CA PHE A 104 -9.62 -4.88 8.25
C PHE A 104 -9.60 -6.33 8.78
N CYS A 105 -8.55 -6.71 9.51
CA CYS A 105 -8.38 -8.08 10.01
C CYS A 105 -9.50 -8.44 11.04
N GLN A 106 -9.91 -7.51 11.92
CA GLN A 106 -10.94 -7.76 12.94
C GLN A 106 -12.38 -7.52 12.46
N GLY A 107 -12.60 -6.51 11.61
CA GLY A 107 -13.92 -6.13 11.12
C GLY A 107 -14.38 -6.96 9.92
N THR A 108 -13.53 -7.08 8.91
CA THR A 108 -13.88 -7.72 7.63
C THR A 108 -13.63 -9.23 7.66
N LEU A 109 -12.47 -9.67 8.15
CA LEU A 109 -12.13 -11.09 8.17
C LEU A 109 -12.61 -11.81 9.44
N GLY A 110 -12.99 -11.06 10.48
CA GLY A 110 -13.45 -11.61 11.76
C GLY A 110 -12.37 -12.35 12.55
N PHE A 111 -11.10 -12.26 12.15
CA PHE A 111 -9.99 -12.87 12.85
C PHE A 111 -9.59 -12.03 14.08
N PHE A 112 -9.04 -12.69 15.11
CA PHE A 112 -8.32 -12.06 16.23
C PHE A 112 -9.11 -11.12 17.16
N LYS A 113 -10.45 -11.26 17.27
CA LYS A 113 -11.29 -10.42 18.16
C LYS A 113 -10.87 -10.37 19.65
N ASN A 114 -10.00 -11.28 20.11
CA ASN A 114 -9.60 -11.41 21.52
C ASN A 114 -8.08 -11.55 21.73
N GLU A 115 -7.25 -11.30 20.72
CA GLU A 115 -5.79 -11.47 20.81
C GLU A 115 -5.06 -10.14 20.57
N ASP A 116 -3.96 -9.95 21.29
CA ASP A 116 -3.13 -8.75 21.19
C ASP A 116 -2.34 -8.81 19.87
N MET A 117 -2.69 -7.96 18.89
CA MET A 117 -2.20 -8.09 17.51
C MET A 117 -0.80 -7.50 17.27
N THR A 118 -0.06 -7.11 18.30
CA THR A 118 1.19 -6.31 18.20
C THR A 118 2.36 -6.99 17.48
N GLN A 119 2.23 -8.21 16.96
CA GLN A 119 3.28 -8.95 16.24
C GLN A 119 2.75 -9.82 15.09
N PHE A 120 1.63 -9.45 14.48
CA PHE A 120 1.08 -10.23 13.36
C PHE A 120 1.36 -9.57 12.00
N ASP A 121 1.44 -10.43 11.00
CA ASP A 121 1.42 -10.06 9.59
C ASP A 121 -0.05 -10.01 9.11
N CYS A 122 -0.60 -8.83 8.82
CA CYS A 122 -1.93 -8.74 8.21
C CYS A 122 -1.79 -9.04 6.72
N MET A 123 -2.55 -10.04 6.28
CA MET A 123 -2.66 -10.43 4.88
C MET A 123 -3.68 -9.53 4.17
N LEU A 124 -3.47 -8.22 4.19
CA LEU A 124 -4.26 -7.31 3.36
C LEU A 124 -4.06 -7.73 1.89
N PRO A 125 -5.13 -7.98 1.12
CA PRO A 125 -4.96 -8.47 -0.23
C PRO A 125 -4.22 -7.45 -1.11
N LEU A 126 -3.52 -7.94 -2.13
CA LEU A 126 -2.60 -7.13 -2.92
C LEU A 126 -3.25 -5.87 -3.53
N PRO A 127 -4.48 -5.90 -4.09
CA PRO A 127 -5.13 -4.69 -4.59
C PRO A 127 -5.30 -3.61 -3.51
N GLU A 128 -5.71 -3.99 -2.31
CA GLU A 128 -5.93 -3.10 -1.17
C GLU A 128 -4.62 -2.53 -0.64
N LYS A 129 -3.57 -3.37 -0.58
CA LYS A 129 -2.21 -2.92 -0.25
C LYS A 129 -1.70 -1.91 -1.28
N LYS A 130 -1.92 -2.16 -2.57
CA LYS A 130 -1.59 -1.24 -3.65
C LYS A 130 -2.31 0.10 -3.50
N TRP A 131 -3.62 0.06 -3.25
CA TRP A 131 -4.41 1.27 -3.01
C TRP A 131 -3.86 2.09 -1.85
N LEU A 132 -3.54 1.45 -0.72
CA LEU A 132 -3.05 2.18 0.47
C LEU A 132 -1.68 2.80 0.21
N PHE A 133 -0.81 2.03 -0.42
CA PHE A 133 0.52 2.48 -0.80
C PHE A 133 0.45 3.68 -1.76
N GLU A 134 -0.47 3.66 -2.74
CA GLU A 134 -0.73 4.77 -3.64
C GLU A 134 -1.23 6.03 -2.91
N LYS A 135 -2.16 5.88 -1.97
CA LYS A 135 -2.65 7.02 -1.18
C LYS A 135 -1.58 7.64 -0.30
N MET A 136 -0.67 6.82 0.23
CA MET A 136 0.50 7.32 0.93
C MET A 136 1.45 8.08 -0.01
N LEU A 137 1.75 7.54 -1.20
CA LEU A 137 2.59 8.23 -2.19
C LEU A 137 2.00 9.57 -2.65
N GLU A 138 0.67 9.64 -2.83
CA GLU A 138 -0.04 10.90 -3.14
C GLU A 138 0.20 11.96 -2.06
N GLN A 139 0.12 11.59 -0.78
CA GLN A 139 0.35 12.50 0.35
C GLN A 139 1.80 13.01 0.42
N HIS A 140 2.77 12.16 0.05
CA HIS A 140 4.20 12.45 0.14
C HIS A 140 4.85 12.80 -1.21
N ALA A 141 4.05 13.10 -2.24
CA ALA A 141 4.56 13.31 -3.59
C ALA A 141 5.65 14.40 -3.66
N SER A 142 5.52 15.48 -2.89
CA SER A 142 6.51 16.57 -2.87
C SER A 142 7.82 16.21 -2.17
N SER A 143 7.80 15.33 -1.17
CA SER A 143 9.00 14.88 -0.45
C SER A 143 9.74 13.77 -1.21
N ILE A 144 8.98 12.91 -1.90
CA ILE A 144 9.50 11.80 -2.69
C ILE A 144 9.97 12.28 -4.08
N TYR A 145 9.29 13.28 -4.66
CA TYR A 145 9.57 13.84 -5.99
C TYR A 145 9.77 15.36 -5.95
N PRO A 146 10.86 15.87 -5.34
CA PRO A 146 11.03 17.30 -5.03
C PRO A 146 11.20 18.24 -6.25
N ASN A 147 11.41 17.71 -7.46
CA ASN A 147 11.69 18.52 -8.66
C ASN A 147 10.47 18.69 -9.60
N GLN A 148 9.24 18.67 -9.07
CA GLN A 148 8.00 18.81 -9.86
C GLN A 148 7.33 20.20 -9.77
N SER A 149 8.05 21.24 -9.33
CA SER A 149 7.56 22.64 -9.31
C SER A 149 7.84 23.36 -10.63
#